data_AF-A0A1I5M4L6-F1
#
_entry.id   AF-A0A1I5M4L6-F1
#
_cell.length_a   1.000
_cell.length_b   1.000
_cell.length_c   1.000
_cell.angle_alpha   90.00
_cell.angle_beta   90.00
_cell.angle_gamma   90.00
#
_symmetry.space_group_name_H-M   'P 1'
#
loop_
_entity.id
_entity.type
_entity.pdbx_description
1 polymer ?
#
loop_
_entity_poly.entity_id
_entity_poly.type
_entity_poly.pdbx_seq_one_letter_code
_entity_poly.pdbx_strand_id
1 'polypeptide(L)' 'MFDDGAYVSLGELEGNRGDQNYPLPAGTDRGRYRSLSIWCDRFDVSFGAAGLTTTSG' A
#
# COMPACT_ATOMS: atom_id res chain seq x y z
N MET A 1 -17.47 -8.22 2.69
CA MET A 1 -16.68 -6.98 2.61
C MET A 1 -15.28 -7.32 3.07
N PHE A 2 -14.30 -6.89 2.30
CA PHE A 2 -12.92 -7.37 2.38
C PHE A 2 -12.25 -6.86 3.66
N ASP A 3 -11.67 -7.79 4.42
CA ASP A 3 -10.73 -7.66 5.55
C ASP A 3 -10.75 -6.32 6.32
N ASP A 4 -11.62 -6.16 7.31
CA ASP A 4 -11.56 -5.24 8.48
C ASP A 4 -11.05 -3.78 8.31
N GLY A 5 -10.86 -3.25 7.10
CA GLY A 5 -10.20 -1.96 6.87
C GLY A 5 -8.73 -1.94 7.31
N ALA A 6 -8.06 -3.10 7.43
CA ALA A 6 -6.68 -3.16 7.90
C ALA A 6 -5.70 -2.67 6.81
N TYR A 7 -5.11 -1.50 7.03
CA TYR A 7 -4.02 -0.97 6.21
C TYR A 7 -2.84 -0.53 7.08
N VAL A 8 -1.66 -0.50 6.48
CA VAL A 8 -0.48 0.14 7.04
C VAL A 8 -0.14 1.31 6.15
N SER A 9 -0.12 2.52 6.71
CA SER A 9 0.38 3.69 6.00
C SER A 9 1.90 3.57 5.84
N LEU A 10 2.38 3.76 4.61
CA LEU A 10 3.80 3.77 4.29
C LEU A 10 4.40 5.19 4.33
N GLY A 11 3.55 6.21 4.48
CA GLY A 11 3.94 7.62 4.46
C GLY A 11 3.33 8.37 3.28
N GLU A 12 3.71 9.65 3.18
CA GLU A 12 3.34 10.51 2.07
C GLU A 12 4.09 10.10 0.79
N LEU A 13 3.49 10.37 -0.37
CA LEU A 13 4.19 10.15 -1.64
C LEU A 13 5.43 11.05 -1.73
N GLU A 14 6.60 10.45 -1.92
CA GLU A 14 7.87 11.18 -2.08
C GLU A 14 7.97 11.93 -3.43
N GLY A 15 7.07 11.62 -4.38
CA GLY A 15 7.11 12.12 -5.75
C GLY A 15 6.16 11.37 -6.69
N ASN A 16 6.04 11.85 -7.93
CA ASN A 16 5.08 11.36 -8.92
C ASN A 16 5.72 10.64 -10.13
N ARG A 17 7.05 10.46 -10.11
CA ARG A 17 7.83 9.85 -11.19
C ARG A 17 8.98 9.04 -10.59
N GLY A 18 9.23 7.86 -11.16
CA GLY A 18 10.28 6.95 -10.71
C GLY A 18 9.80 5.97 -9.63
N ASP A 19 10.74 5.17 -9.14
CA ASP A 19 10.49 4.14 -8.12
C ASP A 19 10.51 4.76 -6.72
N GLN A 20 9.49 4.41 -5.93
CA GLN A 20 9.31 4.91 -4.57
C GLN A 20 9.47 3.76 -3.58
N ASN A 21 10.37 3.91 -2.62
CA ASN A 21 10.75 2.84 -1.69
C ASN A 21 10.42 3.23 -0.26
N TYR A 22 9.47 2.52 0.34
CA TYR A 22 9.03 2.78 1.70
C TYR A 22 9.42 1.65 2.64
N PRO A 23 9.96 1.95 3.83
CA PRO A 23 10.25 0.94 4.82
C PRO A 23 8.94 0.35 5.37
N LEU A 24 8.89 -0.97 5.47
CA LEU A 24 7.80 -1.64 6.17
C LEU A 24 8.09 -1.70 7.67
N PRO A 25 7.08 -1.47 8.54
CA PRO A 25 7.23 -1.71 9.97
C PRO A 25 7.71 -3.14 10.25
N ALA A 26 8.53 -3.30 11.29
CA ALA A 26 9.01 -4.61 11.70
C ALA A 26 7.83 -5.55 12.02
N GLY A 27 7.89 -6.79 11.52
CA GLY A 27 6.82 -7.78 11.71
C GLY A 27 5.62 -7.62 10.77
N THR A 28 5.66 -6.71 9.78
CA THR A 28 4.64 -6.64 8.73
C THR A 28 4.60 -7.94 7.93
N ASP A 29 3.52 -8.71 8.10
CA ASP A 29 3.24 -9.88 7.29
C ASP A 29 2.74 -9.45 5.89
N ARG A 30 3.61 -9.59 4.90
CA ARG A 30 3.32 -9.24 3.51
C ARG A 30 2.25 -10.13 2.89
N GLY A 31 2.10 -11.38 3.37
CA GLY A 31 1.09 -12.32 2.87
C GLY A 31 -0.34 -11.93 3.26
N ARG A 32 -0.51 -11.07 4.27
CA ARG A 32 -1.81 -10.55 4.70
C ARG A 32 -2.40 -9.52 3.73
N TYR A 33 -1.57 -8.83 2.96
CA TYR A 33 -1.99 -7.76 2.06
C TYR A 33 -2.04 -8.24 0.62
N ARG A 34 -3.10 -7.85 -0.10
CA ARG A 34 -3.34 -8.27 -1.50
C ARG A 34 -3.20 -7.13 -2.50
N SER A 35 -3.15 -5.90 -2.03
CA SER A 35 -3.08 -4.71 -2.88
C SER A 35 -2.32 -3.59 -2.19
N LEU A 36 -1.82 -2.67 -3.02
CA LEU A 36 -1.31 -1.37 -2.63
C LEU A 36 -2.24 -0.30 -3.20
N SER A 37 -2.48 0.77 -2.45
CA SER A 37 -3.28 1.91 -2.89
C SER A 37 -2.54 3.22 -2.67
N ILE A 38 -2.68 4.12 -3.62
CA ILE A 38 -2.36 5.54 -3.47
C ILE A 38 -3.64 6.23 -2.99
N TRP A 39 -3.59 6.80 -1.80
CA TRP A 39 -4.72 7.44 -1.15
C TRP A 39 -4.68 8.95 -1.27
N CYS A 40 -5.83 9.58 -1.51
CA CYS A 40 -5.99 11.02 -1.42
C CYS A 40 -6.71 11.38 -0.11
N ASP A 41 -5.92 11.73 0.91
CA ASP A 41 -6.41 12.03 2.27
C ASP A 41 -7.46 13.16 2.29
N ARG A 42 -7.25 14.21 1.47
CA ARG A 42 -8.15 15.37 1.42
C ARG A 42 -9.59 15.03 1.05
N PHE A 43 -9.79 14.01 0.22
CA PHE A 43 -11.10 13.66 -0.33
C PHE A 43 -11.59 12.28 0.14
N ASP A 44 -10.80 11.57 0.93
CA ASP A 44 -11.10 10.22 1.42
C ASP A 44 -11.38 9.23 0.26
N VAL A 45 -10.54 9.28 -0.78
CA VAL A 45 -10.68 8.43 -1.98
C VAL A 45 -9.38 7.73 -2.39
N SER A 46 -9.52 6.54 -2.97
CA SER A 46 -8.43 5.84 -3.65
C SER A 46 -8.15 6.54 -4.98
N PHE A 47 -6.95 7.10 -5.13
CA PHE A 47 -6.48 7.69 -6.37
C PHE A 47 -6.01 6.62 -7.38
N GLY A 48 -5.44 5.53 -6.86
CA GLY A 48 -5.01 4.39 -7.68
C GLY A 48 -4.73 3.16 -6.81
N ALA A 49 -4.79 1.97 -7.40
CA ALA A 49 -4.47 0.73 -6.70
C ALA A 49 -3.84 -0.29 -7.64
N ALA A 50 -3.00 -1.16 -7.09
CA ALA A 50 -2.38 -2.27 -7.79
C ALA A 50 -2.46 -3.53 -6.93
N GLY A 51 -2.72 -4.68 -7.56
CA GLY A 51 -2.64 -5.98 -6.90
C GLY A 51 -1.17 -6.34 -6.61
N LEU A 52 -0.91 -6.89 -5.43
CA LEU A 52 0.40 -7.44 -5.09
C LEU A 52 0.49 -8.86 -5.61
N THR A 53 1.57 -9.17 -6.32
CA THR A 53 1.91 -10.55 -6.66
C THR A 53 2.90 -11.08 -5.65
N THR A 54 2.56 -12.18 -4.99
CA THR A 54 3.56 -12.99 -4.28
C THR A 54 4.49 -13.61 -5.31
N THR A 55 5.65 -13.00 -5.50
CA THR A 55 6.76 -13.67 -6.16
C THR A 55 7.23 -14.78 -5.22
N SER A 56 6.76 -16.00 -5.47
CA SER A 56 7.39 -17.20 -4.93
C SER A 56 8.79 -17.28 -5.52
N GLY A 57 9.81 -17.21 -4.67
CA GLY A 57 11.22 -17.28 -5.06
C GLY A 57 11.59 -18.60 -5.73
#